data_AF-A0ABD2BZB7-F1
#
_entry.id   AF-A0ABD2BZB7-F1
#
_cell.length_a   1.000
_cell.length_b   1.000
_cell.length_c   1.000
_cell.angle_alpha   90.00
_cell.angle_beta   90.00
_cell.angle_gamma   90.00
#
_symmetry.space_group_name_H-M   'P 1'
#
loop_
_entity.id
_entity.type
_entity.pdbx_description
1 polymer ?
#
loop_
_entity_poly.entity_id
_entity_poly.type
_entity_poly.pdbx_seq_one_letter_code
_entity_poly.pdbx_strand_id
1 'polypeptide(L)'
;MHQLPTKNENGCVSCYYIKHYLDRGDSNVYQNPPKINLENSYTLWKAERSSETKLARRSNGYTQTSRKRKGKRANFNKGGTARLKCREGTFRVHKIYGDGNCMFRALSYILWQNEDEHQYLRNMVAKYIKNNWHEYGPFVMAEWNISHPEEYYEHMRMVGTFASELECTVATKLHHMNLSIYREIEGKDELERVFHSHVDYYYETARLLFTGLSESGHYDVLLND
;
A
#
# COMPACT_ATOMS: atom_id res chain seq x y z
N MET A 1 -34.72 -2.35 -1.81
CA MET A 1 -34.10 -1.16 -2.41
C MET A 1 -33.14 -0.58 -1.40
N HIS A 2 -31.85 -0.87 -1.52
CA HIS A 2 -30.81 -0.24 -0.70
C HIS A 2 -30.01 0.70 -1.60
N GLN A 3 -29.93 1.96 -1.17
CA GLN A 3 -29.23 3.02 -1.89
C GLN A 3 -27.75 2.66 -1.99
N LEU A 4 -27.21 2.80 -3.22
CA LEU A 4 -25.80 2.68 -3.53
C LEU A 4 -25.03 3.80 -2.82
N PRO A 5 -23.87 3.51 -2.19
CA PRO A 5 -23.06 4.56 -1.58
C PRO A 5 -22.41 5.43 -2.65
N THR A 6 -22.61 6.73 -2.55
CA THR A 6 -21.99 7.76 -3.39
C THR A 6 -20.54 8.01 -2.95
N LYS A 7 -19.69 8.28 -3.95
CA LYS A 7 -18.26 8.63 -3.89
C LYS A 7 -17.88 9.51 -2.69
N ASN A 8 -16.70 9.28 -2.10
CA ASN A 8 -15.98 10.31 -1.36
C ASN A 8 -14.93 10.98 -2.26
N GLU A 9 -14.49 12.15 -1.83
CA GLU A 9 -13.82 13.21 -2.60
C GLU A 9 -12.39 12.86 -3.04
N ASN A 10 -11.86 11.71 -2.59
CA ASN A 10 -10.45 11.33 -2.70
C ASN A 10 -10.17 10.09 -3.57
N GLY A 11 -11.15 9.61 -4.35
CA GLY A 11 -10.88 8.81 -5.55
C GLY A 11 -10.10 7.48 -5.38
N CYS A 12 -10.18 6.79 -4.25
CA CYS A 12 -9.55 5.47 -4.08
C CYS A 12 -10.57 4.38 -3.74
N VAL A 13 -10.88 3.53 -4.71
CA VAL A 13 -11.79 2.36 -4.54
C VAL A 13 -11.11 1.21 -3.78
N SER A 14 -9.77 1.12 -3.82
CA SER A 14 -8.98 0.09 -3.10
C SER A 14 -9.19 0.14 -1.58
N CYS A 15 -9.31 1.35 -1.02
CA CYS A 15 -9.55 1.58 0.42
C CYS A 15 -10.89 0.98 0.89
N TYR A 16 -11.91 0.87 0.03
CA TYR A 16 -13.23 0.38 0.44
C TYR A 16 -13.31 -1.15 0.51
N TYR A 17 -12.65 -1.86 -0.41
CA TYR A 17 -12.72 -3.33 -0.50
C TYR A 17 -11.87 -4.03 0.57
N ILE A 18 -10.68 -3.51 0.86
CA ILE A 18 -9.79 -4.09 1.88
C ILE A 18 -10.35 -3.83 3.30
N LYS A 19 -10.90 -2.63 3.55
CA LYS A 19 -11.50 -2.26 4.83
C LYS A 19 -12.62 -3.21 5.26
N HIS A 20 -13.53 -3.57 4.35
CA HIS A 20 -14.66 -4.45 4.67
C HIS A 20 -14.30 -5.94 4.87
N TYR A 21 -13.15 -6.39 4.35
CA TYR A 21 -12.73 -7.80 4.45
C TYR A 21 -11.80 -8.06 5.64
N LEU A 22 -10.98 -7.08 6.03
CA LEU A 22 -9.99 -7.24 7.11
C LEU A 22 -10.47 -6.76 8.48
N ASP A 23 -11.51 -5.90 8.57
CA ASP A 23 -12.04 -5.39 9.84
C ASP A 23 -12.84 -6.43 10.65
N ARG A 24 -13.05 -7.66 10.14
CA ARG A 24 -13.96 -8.62 10.81
C ARG A 24 -13.39 -9.36 12.01
N GLY A 25 -12.08 -9.32 12.29
CA GLY A 25 -11.51 -9.70 13.59
C GLY A 25 -11.92 -11.04 14.24
N ASP A 26 -12.63 -11.93 13.52
CA ASP A 26 -13.23 -13.14 14.09
C ASP A 26 -12.37 -14.33 13.71
N SER A 27 -11.70 -14.89 14.72
CA SER A 27 -10.85 -16.08 14.65
C SER A 27 -11.58 -17.36 14.21
N ASN A 28 -12.90 -17.30 13.95
CA ASN A 28 -13.75 -18.42 13.55
C ASN A 28 -14.19 -18.43 12.06
N VAL A 29 -13.87 -17.41 11.26
CA VAL A 29 -14.23 -17.39 9.81
C VAL A 29 -13.38 -18.37 8.97
N TYR A 30 -12.27 -18.88 9.53
CA TYR A 30 -11.33 -19.76 8.84
C TYR A 30 -11.89 -21.15 8.47
N GLN A 31 -13.07 -21.53 8.96
CA GLN A 31 -13.67 -22.84 8.64
C GLN A 31 -14.76 -22.80 7.57
N ASN A 32 -15.33 -21.63 7.21
CA ASN A 32 -16.36 -21.54 6.16
C ASN A 32 -16.45 -20.12 5.55
N PRO A 33 -15.80 -19.86 4.40
CA PRO A 33 -15.94 -18.57 3.72
C PRO A 33 -17.35 -18.41 3.11
N PRO A 34 -18.01 -17.25 3.27
CA PRO A 34 -19.29 -17.00 2.60
C PRO A 34 -19.11 -16.94 1.08
N LYS A 35 -20.01 -17.60 0.35
CA LYS A 35 -20.04 -17.59 -1.13
C LYS A 35 -20.48 -16.20 -1.60
N ILE A 36 -19.54 -15.37 -2.06
CA ILE A 36 -19.83 -14.07 -2.65
C ILE A 36 -19.91 -14.23 -4.18
N ASN A 37 -20.97 -13.68 -4.79
CA ASN A 37 -21.17 -13.72 -6.23
C ASN A 37 -20.23 -12.72 -6.93
N LEU A 38 -19.10 -13.25 -7.42
CA LEU A 38 -17.95 -12.51 -7.96
C LEU A 38 -18.26 -11.72 -9.25
N GLU A 39 -19.23 -12.17 -10.07
CA GLU A 39 -19.50 -11.61 -11.40
C GLU A 39 -19.99 -10.15 -11.36
N ASN A 40 -20.80 -9.78 -10.37
CA ASN A 40 -21.35 -8.42 -10.28
C ASN A 40 -20.30 -7.39 -9.82
N SER A 41 -19.34 -7.80 -8.97
CA SER A 41 -18.27 -6.92 -8.48
C SER A 41 -17.24 -6.59 -9.55
N TYR A 42 -16.87 -7.58 -10.36
CA TYR A 42 -15.93 -7.46 -11.48
C TYR A 42 -16.47 -6.55 -12.59
N THR A 43 -17.78 -6.60 -12.85
CA THR A 43 -18.43 -5.81 -13.90
C THR A 43 -18.51 -4.33 -13.56
N LEU A 44 -18.74 -3.98 -12.29
CA LEU A 44 -18.76 -2.59 -11.80
C LEU A 44 -17.36 -1.97 -11.84
N TRP A 45 -16.32 -2.70 -11.42
CA TRP A 45 -14.92 -2.26 -11.50
C TRP A 45 -14.45 -2.03 -12.95
N LYS A 46 -14.81 -2.92 -13.90
CA LYS A 46 -14.49 -2.74 -15.32
C LYS A 46 -15.14 -1.49 -15.92
N ALA A 47 -16.35 -1.15 -15.51
CA ALA A 47 -17.07 0.02 -16.03
C ALA A 47 -16.39 1.33 -15.61
N GLU A 48 -15.88 1.42 -14.38
CA GLU A 48 -15.21 2.60 -13.84
C GLU A 48 -13.83 2.81 -14.48
N ARG A 49 -13.02 1.74 -14.60
CA ARG A 49 -11.67 1.81 -15.21
C ARG A 49 -11.69 2.07 -16.73
N SER A 50 -12.74 1.65 -17.43
CA SER A 50 -12.95 1.94 -18.87
C SER A 50 -13.33 3.41 -19.13
N SER A 51 -13.94 4.07 -18.14
CA SER A 51 -14.27 5.50 -18.21
C SER A 51 -13.03 6.39 -18.04
N GLU A 52 -12.10 6.00 -17.16
CA GLU A 52 -10.82 6.70 -16.92
C GLU A 52 -9.82 6.53 -18.07
N THR A 53 -9.76 5.33 -18.67
CA THR A 53 -8.88 5.06 -19.83
C THR A 53 -9.33 5.78 -21.11
N LYS A 54 -10.63 6.09 -21.27
CA LYS A 54 -11.12 6.92 -22.39
C LYS A 54 -10.72 8.40 -22.27
N LEU A 55 -10.55 8.91 -21.06
CA LEU A 55 -10.00 10.26 -20.82
C LEU A 55 -8.48 10.30 -21.06
N ALA A 56 -7.74 9.26 -20.68
CA ALA A 56 -6.28 9.17 -20.91
C ALA A 56 -5.88 8.96 -22.38
N ARG A 57 -6.73 8.31 -23.20
CA ARG A 57 -6.44 8.02 -24.63
C ARG A 57 -6.47 9.23 -25.57
N ARG A 58 -6.82 10.42 -25.09
CA ARG A 58 -6.78 11.66 -25.89
C ARG A 58 -5.41 12.34 -25.89
N SER A 59 -4.45 11.90 -25.08
CA SER A 59 -3.14 12.54 -24.97
C SER A 59 -2.01 11.52 -24.77
N ASN A 60 -1.52 10.94 -25.87
CA ASN A 60 -0.08 10.74 -26.16
C ASN A 60 0.13 9.57 -27.12
N GLY A 61 0.52 9.90 -28.35
CA GLY A 61 1.51 9.12 -29.06
C GLY A 61 2.86 9.83 -28.92
N TYR A 62 3.83 9.22 -28.24
CA TYR A 62 5.24 9.47 -28.55
C TYR A 62 6.16 8.37 -28.03
N THR A 63 7.09 8.02 -28.90
CA THR A 63 8.13 7.00 -28.82
C THR A 63 9.26 7.36 -27.85
N GLN A 64 9.84 6.31 -27.25
CA GLN A 64 11.05 6.37 -26.42
C GLN A 64 12.22 6.99 -27.19
N THR A 65 12.76 8.12 -26.72
CA THR A 65 14.18 8.47 -26.89
C THR A 65 14.71 9.16 -25.64
N SER A 66 15.82 8.62 -25.14
CA SER A 66 16.60 9.08 -23.98
C SER A 66 17.29 10.42 -24.23
N ARG A 67 17.01 11.45 -23.42
CA ARG A 67 17.92 12.58 -23.19
C ARG A 67 17.85 13.10 -21.75
N LYS A 68 18.99 12.97 -21.05
CA LYS A 68 19.31 13.61 -19.76
C LYS A 68 18.95 15.11 -19.80
N ARG A 69 18.14 15.58 -18.87
CA ARG A 69 18.05 17.01 -18.51
C ARG A 69 18.39 17.18 -17.03
N LYS A 70 19.52 17.87 -16.78
CA LYS A 70 19.91 18.39 -15.46
C LYS A 70 18.88 19.45 -15.06
N GLY A 71 18.04 19.13 -14.08
CA GLY A 71 17.19 20.07 -13.34
C GLY A 71 17.68 20.17 -11.90
N LYS A 72 17.79 21.41 -11.40
CA LYS A 72 18.36 21.79 -10.10
C LYS A 72 17.72 21.00 -8.94
N ARG A 73 18.55 20.28 -8.19
CA ARG A 73 18.20 19.76 -6.86
C ARG A 73 17.96 20.95 -5.93
N ALA A 74 16.74 21.11 -5.45
CA ALA A 74 16.49 21.93 -4.28
C ALA A 74 17.10 21.21 -3.08
N ASN A 75 18.21 21.76 -2.56
CA ASN A 75 18.81 21.32 -1.32
C ASN A 75 17.88 21.71 -0.16
N PHE A 76 17.02 20.79 0.25
CA PHE A 76 16.41 20.84 1.58
C PHE A 76 17.37 20.18 2.57
N ASN A 77 18.39 20.94 2.97
CA ASN A 77 19.19 20.60 4.15
C ASN A 77 18.53 21.32 5.35
N LYS A 78 17.54 20.67 5.98
CA LYS A 78 17.07 21.04 7.31
C LYS A 78 17.49 19.92 8.25
N GLY A 79 18.52 20.17 9.06
CA GLY A 79 19.03 19.27 10.10
C GLY A 79 18.09 19.14 11.30
N GLY A 80 16.84 18.76 11.04
CA GLY A 80 15.85 18.38 12.03
C GLY A 80 14.84 17.48 11.33
N THR A 81 14.66 16.25 11.82
CA THR A 81 13.62 15.34 11.32
C THR A 81 12.26 16.04 11.42
N ALA A 82 11.50 16.13 10.33
CA ALA A 82 10.18 16.72 10.35
C ALA A 82 9.34 16.07 11.46
N ARG A 83 8.68 16.90 12.27
CA ARG A 83 7.76 16.47 13.33
C ARG A 83 6.33 16.64 12.83
N LEU A 84 5.60 15.54 12.74
CA LEU A 84 4.22 15.53 12.28
C LEU A 84 3.33 15.00 13.41
N LYS A 85 2.16 15.59 13.58
CA LYS A 85 1.26 15.25 14.70
C LYS A 85 -0.07 14.70 14.21
N CYS A 86 -0.67 13.81 14.98
CA CYS A 86 -2.09 13.47 14.86
C CYS A 86 -2.67 13.20 16.24
N ARG A 87 -3.92 12.73 16.29
CA ARG A 87 -4.59 12.40 17.56
C ARG A 87 -3.84 11.36 18.40
N GLU A 88 -3.00 10.54 17.78
CA GLU A 88 -2.30 9.43 18.44
C GLU A 88 -0.93 9.83 18.99
N GLY A 89 -0.40 10.99 18.60
CA GLY A 89 0.90 11.45 19.08
C GLY A 89 1.62 12.37 18.10
N THR A 90 2.86 12.68 18.45
CA THR A 90 3.83 13.37 17.59
C THR A 90 4.86 12.37 17.13
N PHE A 91 5.17 12.39 15.84
CA PHE A 91 6.07 11.45 15.20
C PHE A 91 7.22 12.19 14.52
N ARG A 92 8.41 11.60 14.58
CA ARG A 92 9.54 11.96 13.72
C ARG A 92 9.51 11.13 12.45
N VAL A 93 9.75 11.77 11.32
CA VAL A 93 9.91 11.08 10.05
C VAL A 93 11.34 10.53 9.94
N HIS A 94 11.46 9.22 9.82
CA HIS A 94 12.69 8.54 9.41
C HIS A 94 12.65 8.31 7.90
N LYS A 95 13.64 8.86 7.19
CA LYS A 95 13.69 8.85 5.73
C LYS A 95 14.24 7.55 5.19
N ILE A 96 13.49 6.92 4.28
CA ILE A 96 13.85 5.64 3.65
C ILE A 96 14.48 5.86 2.28
N TYR A 97 15.36 4.95 1.85
CA TYR A 97 15.98 5.07 0.54
C TYR A 97 14.96 4.91 -0.61
N GLY A 98 14.95 5.88 -1.54
CA GLY A 98 14.00 5.95 -2.66
C GLY A 98 14.47 5.23 -3.92
N ASP A 99 14.33 3.91 -3.97
CA ASP A 99 14.76 3.05 -5.10
C ASP A 99 13.66 2.12 -5.64
N GLY A 100 12.40 2.40 -5.32
CA GLY A 100 11.25 1.54 -5.64
C GLY A 100 11.06 0.36 -4.69
N ASN A 101 11.96 0.15 -3.71
CA ASN A 101 11.78 -0.83 -2.63
C ASN A 101 11.29 -0.20 -1.33
N CYS A 102 10.93 1.10 -1.35
CA CYS A 102 10.69 1.89 -0.14
C CYS A 102 9.72 1.25 0.86
N MET A 103 8.65 0.59 0.42
CA MET A 103 7.74 -0.09 1.36
C MET A 103 8.44 -1.23 2.11
N PHE A 104 9.11 -2.15 1.41
CA PHE A 104 9.83 -3.25 2.07
C PHE A 104 11.03 -2.76 2.88
N ARG A 105 11.70 -1.67 2.46
CA ARG A 105 12.76 -1.02 3.23
C ARG A 105 12.23 -0.40 4.53
N ALA A 106 11.08 0.28 4.46
CA ALA A 106 10.41 0.84 5.63
C ALA A 106 10.00 -0.24 6.63
N LEU A 107 9.43 -1.34 6.15
CA LEU A 107 9.08 -2.48 7.00
C LEU A 107 10.32 -3.18 7.57
N SER A 108 11.36 -3.37 6.76
CA SER A 108 12.66 -3.89 7.22
C SER A 108 13.20 -3.02 8.36
N TYR A 109 13.15 -1.70 8.22
CA TYR A 109 13.60 -0.77 9.25
C TYR A 109 12.78 -0.90 10.53
N ILE A 110 11.45 -1.01 10.44
CA ILE A 110 10.57 -1.19 11.60
C ILE A 110 10.90 -2.51 12.33
N LEU A 111 11.10 -3.60 11.59
CA LEU A 111 11.29 -4.95 12.14
C LEU A 111 12.69 -5.19 12.69
N TRP A 112 13.71 -4.65 12.01
CA TRP A 112 15.11 -5.02 12.26
C TRP A 112 16.05 -3.82 12.40
N GLN A 113 15.52 -2.59 12.45
CA GLN A 113 16.28 -1.34 12.59
C GLN A 113 17.34 -1.15 11.48
N ASN A 114 17.09 -1.75 10.30
CA ASN A 114 17.93 -1.60 9.11
C ASN A 114 17.09 -1.79 7.83
N GLU A 115 17.53 -1.22 6.71
CA GLU A 115 16.84 -1.34 5.42
C GLU A 115 17.29 -2.54 4.57
N ASP A 116 18.34 -3.25 4.98
CA ASP A 116 19.10 -4.17 4.11
C ASP A 116 18.35 -5.50 3.87
N GLU A 117 17.51 -5.92 4.82
CA GLU A 117 16.73 -7.16 4.73
C GLU A 117 15.47 -7.05 3.83
N HIS A 118 15.28 -5.92 3.13
CA HIS A 118 14.11 -5.66 2.32
C HIS A 118 13.85 -6.72 1.22
N GLN A 119 14.90 -7.30 0.64
CA GLN A 119 14.76 -8.34 -0.40
C GLN A 119 14.30 -9.66 0.19
N TYR A 120 14.84 -10.01 1.36
CA TYR A 120 14.43 -11.20 2.10
C TYR A 120 12.95 -11.10 2.49
N LEU A 121 12.55 -9.96 3.06
CA LEU A 121 11.16 -9.68 3.43
C LEU A 121 10.22 -9.74 2.21
N ARG A 122 10.59 -9.09 1.10
CA ARG A 122 9.84 -9.14 -0.17
C ARG A 122 9.59 -10.57 -0.62
N ASN A 123 10.64 -11.39 -0.66
CA ASN A 123 10.54 -12.78 -1.11
C ASN A 123 9.67 -13.63 -0.15
N MET A 124 9.79 -13.41 1.15
CA MET A 124 8.96 -14.07 2.16
C MET A 124 7.47 -13.75 1.94
N VAL A 125 7.13 -12.47 1.80
CA VAL A 125 5.74 -12.00 1.63
C VAL A 125 5.15 -12.52 0.32
N ALA A 126 5.87 -12.36 -0.80
CA ALA A 126 5.40 -12.85 -2.10
C ALA A 126 5.17 -14.36 -2.10
N LYS A 127 6.09 -15.13 -1.48
CA LYS A 127 5.95 -16.59 -1.33
C LYS A 127 4.77 -16.97 -0.43
N TYR A 128 4.54 -16.22 0.65
CA TYR A 128 3.41 -16.46 1.54
C TYR A 128 2.07 -16.23 0.82
N ILE A 129 1.94 -15.15 0.06
CA ILE A 129 0.74 -14.84 -0.74
C ILE A 129 0.51 -15.93 -1.79
N LYS A 130 1.56 -16.35 -2.51
CA LYS A 130 1.52 -17.47 -3.45
C LYS A 130 0.99 -18.75 -2.80
N ASN A 131 1.51 -19.11 -1.63
CA ASN A 131 1.14 -20.35 -0.94
C ASN A 131 -0.26 -20.31 -0.33
N ASN A 132 -0.80 -19.11 -0.09
CA ASN A 132 -2.13 -18.88 0.48
C ASN A 132 -3.06 -18.21 -0.54
N TRP A 133 -2.96 -18.61 -1.82
CA TRP A 133 -3.64 -17.95 -2.93
C TRP A 133 -5.17 -17.92 -2.79
N HIS A 134 -5.77 -18.90 -2.13
CA HIS A 134 -7.21 -18.89 -1.85
C HIS A 134 -7.63 -17.64 -1.05
N GLU A 135 -6.79 -17.20 -0.10
CA GLU A 135 -7.05 -16.00 0.73
C GLU A 135 -6.71 -14.72 -0.03
N TYR A 136 -5.56 -14.68 -0.71
CA TYR A 136 -5.01 -13.42 -1.25
C TYR A 136 -5.24 -13.19 -2.74
N GLY A 137 -5.51 -14.24 -3.52
CA GLY A 137 -5.66 -14.20 -4.97
C GLY A 137 -6.70 -13.17 -5.48
N PRO A 138 -7.86 -13.00 -4.83
CA PRO A 138 -8.82 -11.96 -5.22
C PRO A 138 -8.24 -10.53 -5.14
N PHE A 139 -7.42 -10.23 -4.13
CA PHE A 139 -6.77 -8.94 -3.97
C PHE A 139 -5.65 -8.76 -5.00
N VAL A 140 -4.87 -9.82 -5.25
CA VAL A 140 -3.83 -9.79 -6.29
C VAL A 140 -4.44 -9.53 -7.67
N MET A 141 -5.57 -10.17 -7.99
CA MET A 141 -6.26 -9.95 -9.25
C MET A 141 -6.82 -8.52 -9.36
N ALA A 142 -7.33 -7.95 -8.26
CA ALA A 142 -7.86 -6.58 -8.25
C ALA A 142 -6.77 -5.52 -8.44
N GLU A 143 -5.64 -5.67 -7.75
CA GLU A 143 -4.55 -4.69 -7.75
C GLU A 143 -3.63 -4.85 -8.97
N TRP A 144 -3.21 -6.09 -9.25
CA TRP A 144 -2.17 -6.37 -10.25
C TRP A 144 -2.72 -6.93 -11.57
N ASN A 145 -4.02 -7.29 -11.62
CA ASN A 145 -4.62 -7.98 -12.76
C ASN A 145 -3.88 -9.30 -13.11
N ILE A 146 -3.36 -9.99 -12.10
CA ILE A 146 -2.71 -11.30 -12.19
C ILE A 146 -3.63 -12.36 -11.59
N SER A 147 -3.91 -13.42 -12.34
CA SER A 147 -4.83 -14.49 -11.93
C SER A 147 -4.13 -15.80 -11.57
N HIS A 148 -2.80 -15.86 -11.66
CA HIS A 148 -2.01 -17.04 -11.35
C HIS A 148 -0.97 -16.80 -10.25
N PRO A 149 -0.86 -17.72 -9.25
CA PRO A 149 0.01 -17.54 -8.10
C PRO A 149 1.50 -17.51 -8.45
N GLU A 150 1.93 -18.30 -9.44
CA GLU A 150 3.33 -18.32 -9.88
C GLU A 150 3.71 -17.01 -10.58
N GLU A 151 2.83 -16.49 -11.43
CA GLU A 151 3.02 -15.21 -12.13
C GLU A 151 3.13 -14.05 -11.13
N TYR A 152 2.28 -14.04 -10.11
CA TYR A 152 2.36 -13.03 -9.05
C TYR A 152 3.67 -13.11 -8.28
N TYR A 153 4.09 -14.32 -7.90
CA TYR A 153 5.34 -14.51 -7.17
C TYR A 153 6.54 -14.03 -8.00
N GLU A 154 6.64 -14.42 -9.27
CA GLU A 154 7.71 -13.98 -10.16
C GLU A 154 7.66 -12.46 -10.42
N HIS A 155 6.48 -11.85 -10.45
CA HIS A 155 6.34 -10.40 -10.56
C HIS A 155 6.79 -9.66 -9.29
N MET A 156 6.25 -10.04 -8.13
CA MET A 156 6.43 -9.31 -6.87
C MET A 156 7.81 -9.54 -6.23
N ARG A 157 8.46 -10.68 -6.48
CA ARG A 157 9.82 -10.96 -6.00
C ARG A 157 10.89 -10.10 -6.68
N MET A 158 10.59 -9.48 -7.82
CA MET A 158 11.53 -8.62 -8.53
C MET A 158 11.86 -7.37 -7.72
N VAL A 159 13.15 -7.10 -7.52
CA VAL A 159 13.62 -5.90 -6.83
C VAL A 159 13.21 -4.66 -7.62
N GLY A 160 12.68 -3.66 -6.92
CA GLY A 160 12.18 -2.42 -7.50
C GLY A 160 10.73 -2.47 -7.96
N THR A 161 10.06 -3.63 -7.98
CA THR A 161 8.61 -3.70 -8.18
C THR A 161 7.91 -3.02 -7.01
N PHE A 162 7.06 -2.04 -7.30
CA PHE A 162 6.29 -1.35 -6.26
C PHE A 162 5.31 -2.34 -5.63
N ALA A 163 5.06 -2.18 -4.35
CA ALA A 163 4.13 -3.00 -3.59
C ALA A 163 2.95 -2.14 -3.12
N SER A 164 1.81 -2.77 -2.82
CA SER A 164 0.58 -2.10 -2.40
C SER A 164 0.23 -2.40 -0.94
N GLU A 165 -0.89 -1.85 -0.47
CA GLU A 165 -1.41 -2.11 0.87
C GLU A 165 -1.55 -3.62 1.18
N LEU A 166 -1.75 -4.46 0.16
CA LEU A 166 -1.80 -5.93 0.29
C LEU A 166 -0.50 -6.49 0.88
N GLU A 167 0.64 -6.25 0.23
CA GLU A 167 1.92 -6.80 0.69
C GLU A 167 2.31 -6.22 2.05
N CYS A 168 2.01 -4.95 2.29
CA CYS A 168 2.26 -4.29 3.57
C CYS A 168 1.48 -4.97 4.71
N THR A 169 0.19 -5.20 4.49
CA THR A 169 -0.69 -5.88 5.45
C THR A 169 -0.23 -7.30 5.74
N VAL A 170 0.15 -8.06 4.70
CA VAL A 170 0.64 -9.42 4.87
C VAL A 170 1.96 -9.44 5.65
N ALA A 171 2.88 -8.53 5.32
CA ALA A 171 4.15 -8.40 6.04
C ALA A 171 3.93 -8.12 7.53
N THR A 172 3.11 -7.11 7.88
CA THR A 172 2.85 -6.78 9.29
C THR A 172 2.13 -7.91 10.02
N LYS A 173 1.19 -8.61 9.36
CA LYS A 173 0.49 -9.77 9.93
C LYS A 173 1.45 -10.92 10.23
N LEU A 174 2.37 -11.23 9.32
CA LEU A 174 3.40 -12.27 9.53
C LEU A 174 4.34 -11.98 10.69
N HIS A 175 4.51 -10.70 11.03
CA HIS A 175 5.39 -10.24 12.10
C HIS A 175 4.64 -9.79 13.36
N HIS A 176 3.36 -10.14 13.51
CA HIS A 176 2.57 -9.81 14.70
C HIS A 176 2.52 -8.29 14.99
N MET A 177 2.27 -7.50 13.95
CA MET A 177 2.13 -6.05 14.04
C MET A 177 0.79 -5.56 13.48
N ASN A 178 0.27 -4.51 14.09
CA ASN A 178 -0.75 -3.66 13.49
C ASN A 178 -0.11 -2.77 12.42
N LEU A 179 -0.90 -2.24 11.48
CA LEU A 179 -0.44 -1.33 10.43
C LEU A 179 -1.27 -0.05 10.43
N SER A 180 -0.59 1.09 10.35
CA SER A 180 -1.20 2.39 10.04
C SER A 180 -0.39 3.12 8.98
N ILE A 181 -1.05 3.57 7.91
CA ILE A 181 -0.45 4.39 6.87
C ILE A 181 -1.08 5.78 6.94
N TYR A 182 -0.24 6.79 6.99
CA TYR A 182 -0.63 8.19 7.08
C TYR A 182 -0.22 8.97 5.84
N ARG A 183 -0.92 10.06 5.59
CA ARG A 183 -0.49 11.14 4.69
C ARG A 183 -0.41 12.44 5.48
N GLU A 184 0.48 13.33 5.06
CA GLU A 184 0.49 14.70 5.55
C GLU A 184 -0.69 15.48 4.98
N ILE A 185 -1.35 16.27 5.83
CA ILE A 185 -2.41 17.19 5.42
C ILE A 185 -1.73 18.43 4.84
N GLU A 186 -1.97 18.73 3.57
CA GLU A 186 -1.29 19.84 2.90
C GLU A 186 -1.42 21.17 3.65
N GLY A 187 -0.28 21.81 3.93
CA GLY A 187 -0.21 23.09 4.62
C GLY A 187 -0.43 23.03 6.14
N LYS A 188 -0.53 21.83 6.73
CA LYS A 188 -0.62 21.62 8.17
C LYS A 188 0.42 20.56 8.54
N ASP A 189 1.25 20.78 9.55
CA ASP A 189 2.21 19.78 10.06
C ASP A 189 1.48 18.61 10.78
N GLU A 190 0.40 18.11 10.18
CA GLU A 190 -0.58 17.18 10.71
C GLU A 190 -0.71 15.96 9.80
N LEU A 191 -0.96 14.81 10.40
CA LEU A 191 -1.17 13.55 9.69
C LEU A 191 -2.64 13.16 9.68
N GLU A 192 -3.09 12.66 8.54
CA GLU A 192 -4.32 11.90 8.38
C GLU A 192 -3.99 10.42 8.19
N ARG A 193 -4.61 9.53 8.97
CA ARG A 193 -4.50 8.08 8.75
C ARG A 193 -5.40 7.68 7.60
N VAL A 194 -4.81 7.21 6.51
CA VAL A 194 -5.52 6.82 5.28
C VAL A 194 -5.75 5.32 5.18
N PHE A 195 -4.99 4.51 5.91
CA PHE A 195 -5.16 3.06 6.01
C PHE A 195 -4.84 2.57 7.41
N HIS A 196 -5.58 1.56 7.85
CA HIS A 196 -5.34 0.87 9.11
C HIS A 196 -5.69 -0.61 8.95
N SER A 197 -4.80 -1.48 9.43
CA SER A 197 -5.09 -2.90 9.62
C SER A 197 -4.77 -3.26 11.06
N HIS A 198 -5.80 -3.67 11.80
CA HIS A 198 -5.68 -4.08 13.19
C HIS A 198 -5.72 -5.61 13.26
N VAL A 199 -4.65 -6.20 13.79
CA VAL A 199 -4.53 -7.63 14.03
C VAL A 199 -4.87 -7.94 15.49
N ASP A 200 -4.22 -7.27 16.44
CA ASP A 200 -4.41 -7.50 17.88
C ASP A 200 -4.05 -6.26 18.70
N TYR A 201 -4.75 -6.02 19.81
CA TYR A 201 -4.51 -4.87 20.69
C TYR A 201 -3.12 -4.90 21.34
N TYR A 202 -2.57 -6.09 21.60
CA TYR A 202 -1.25 -6.26 22.21
C TYR A 202 -0.10 -6.08 21.23
N TYR A 203 -0.38 -5.98 19.93
CA TYR A 203 0.65 -5.83 18.91
C TYR A 203 1.03 -4.37 18.70
N GLU A 204 2.33 -4.13 18.56
CA GLU A 204 2.84 -2.81 18.18
C GLU A 204 2.33 -2.40 16.79
N THR A 205 2.23 -1.10 16.54
CA THR A 205 1.81 -0.56 15.24
C THR A 205 3.00 -0.12 14.40
N ALA A 206 3.18 -0.78 13.25
CA ALA A 206 4.00 -0.27 12.17
C ALA A 206 3.33 0.98 11.59
N ARG A 207 4.02 2.13 11.67
CA ARG A 207 3.50 3.42 11.20
C ARG A 207 4.31 3.91 10.01
N LEU A 208 3.64 4.03 8.88
CA LEU A 208 4.23 4.48 7.63
C LEU A 208 3.68 5.84 7.22
N LEU A 209 4.52 6.69 6.64
CA LEU A 209 4.13 7.92 5.98
C LEU A 209 4.20 7.69 4.47
N PHE A 210 3.08 7.85 3.78
CA PHE A 210 3.03 7.85 2.32
C PHE A 210 3.03 9.28 1.78
N THR A 211 3.92 9.56 0.84
CA THR A 211 4.02 10.85 0.14
C THR A 211 3.92 10.65 -1.36
N GLY A 212 3.37 11.64 -2.09
CA GLY A 212 3.22 11.58 -3.55
C GLY A 212 1.91 10.96 -4.04
N LEU A 213 1.86 10.67 -5.35
CA LEU A 213 0.72 10.06 -6.03
C LEU A 213 0.78 8.54 -5.91
N SER A 214 -0.35 7.83 -6.07
CA SER A 214 -0.38 6.36 -5.94
C SER A 214 0.62 5.64 -6.85
N GLU A 215 0.79 6.11 -8.09
CA GLU A 215 1.68 5.49 -9.09
C GLU A 215 3.17 5.82 -8.91
N SER A 216 3.51 6.79 -8.05
CA SER A 216 4.88 7.31 -7.91
C SER A 216 5.24 7.71 -6.48
N GLY A 217 4.50 7.18 -5.51
CA GLY A 217 4.62 7.57 -4.12
C GLY A 217 5.78 6.90 -3.41
N HIS A 218 6.04 7.39 -2.20
CA HIS A 218 7.17 6.98 -1.39
C HIS A 218 6.73 6.74 0.05
N TYR A 219 7.25 5.66 0.63
CA TYR A 219 7.04 5.29 2.02
C TYR A 219 8.25 5.68 2.87
N ASP A 220 7.98 6.44 3.92
CA ASP A 220 8.89 6.72 5.04
C ASP A 220 8.34 6.08 6.33
N VAL A 221 9.14 6.04 7.39
CA VAL A 221 8.73 5.50 8.70
C VAL A 221 8.41 6.64 9.67
N LEU A 222 7.34 6.47 10.45
CA LEU A 222 6.97 7.36 11.55
C LEU A 222 7.37 6.73 12.89
N LEU A 223 8.32 7.37 13.57
CA LEU A 223 8.79 6.96 14.89
C LEU A 223 8.17 7.86 15.96
N ASN A 224 7.81 7.30 17.12
CA ASN A 224 7.41 8.10 18.28
C ASN A 224 8.55 9.09 18.63
N ASP A 225 8.20 10.35 18.92
CA ASP A 225 9.15 11.35 19.42
C ASP A 225 9.66 10.97 20.83
#